data_AF-A0A7S0XUL8-F1
#
_entry.id   AF-A0A7S0XUL8-F1
#
_cell.length_a   1.000
_cell.length_b   1.000
_cell.length_c   1.000
_cell.angle_alpha   90.00
_cell.angle_beta   90.00
_cell.angle_gamma   90.00
#
_symmetry.space_group_name_H-M   'P 1'
#
loop_
_entity.id
_entity.type
_entity.pdbx_description
1 polymer ?
#
loop_
_entity_poly.entity_id
_entity_poly.type
_entity_poly.pdbx_seq_one_letter_code
_entity_poly.pdbx_strand_id
1 'polypeptide(L)'
;IALGNGQGSREAEAFLRNNIISAREGSQYTIVDEAGASVYSASPIAGQELSEINVSLRGAVSLGRRLQDPLAELVKVTPKSIGVGLYQHDVDQKRLAHELGRVVEIAVNTVGVDANTASPSLLRYVAGLSDKVAKSVVKHREENGPFATRKDFLKVAGLGPKSFEQAAGFMRVYDGSEPLDATAIHPESYDAAKVL
;
A
#
# COMPACT_ATOMS: atom_id res chain seq x y z
N ILE A 1 11.28 -11.10 12.64
CA ILE A 1 11.15 -9.93 13.53
C ILE A 1 11.53 -8.69 12.74
N ALA A 2 10.64 -7.70 12.64
CA ALA A 2 10.96 -6.40 12.04
C ALA A 2 11.66 -5.52 13.10
N LEU A 3 12.85 -5.03 12.78
CA LEU A 3 13.63 -4.12 13.62
C LEU A 3 13.76 -2.77 12.91
N GLY A 4 13.29 -1.67 13.51
CA GLY A 4 13.45 -0.33 12.95
C GLY A 4 14.92 0.11 12.90
N ASN A 5 15.29 0.89 11.88
CA ASN A 5 16.64 1.46 11.70
C ASN A 5 16.85 2.82 12.41
N GLY A 6 15.96 3.23 13.31
CA GLY A 6 16.05 4.48 14.05
C GLY A 6 17.00 4.45 15.25
N GLN A 7 16.73 5.36 16.20
CA GLN A 7 17.54 5.52 17.41
C GLN A 7 17.48 4.26 18.29
N GLY A 8 18.64 3.83 18.79
CA GLY A 8 18.74 2.62 19.63
C GLY A 8 18.67 1.30 18.85
N SER A 9 18.67 1.34 17.51
CA SER A 9 18.55 0.15 16.65
C SER A 9 19.70 -0.84 16.82
N ARG A 10 20.93 -0.36 17.06
CA ARG A 10 22.10 -1.24 17.28
C ARG A 10 22.02 -2.00 18.60
N GLU A 11 21.58 -1.31 19.65
CA GLU A 11 21.37 -1.87 20.97
C GLU A 11 20.22 -2.88 20.95
N ALA A 12 19.12 -2.54 20.27
CA ALA A 12 18.00 -3.44 20.05
C ALA A 12 18.40 -4.66 19.20
N GLU A 13 19.22 -4.48 18.17
CA GLU A 13 19.76 -5.59 17.36
C GLU A 13 20.59 -6.55 18.22
N ALA A 14 21.51 -6.02 19.02
CA ALA A 14 22.34 -6.81 19.92
C ALA A 14 21.48 -7.60 20.93
N PHE A 15 20.46 -6.94 21.49
CA PHE A 15 19.50 -7.60 22.37
C PHE A 15 18.74 -8.74 21.68
N LEU A 16 18.19 -8.48 20.48
CA LEU A 16 17.46 -9.47 19.69
C LEU A 16 18.33 -10.68 19.37
N ARG A 17 19.56 -10.45 18.89
CA ARG A 17 20.51 -11.51 18.54
C ARG A 17 20.86 -12.38 19.75
N ASN A 18 21.21 -11.75 20.87
CA ASN A 18 21.74 -12.45 22.04
C ASN A 18 20.68 -13.19 22.85
N ASN A 19 19.42 -12.73 22.83
CA ASN A 19 18.38 -13.25 23.70
C ASN A 19 17.25 -13.99 22.96
N ILE A 20 16.93 -13.62 21.72
CA ILE A 20 15.77 -14.16 21.00
C ILE A 20 16.23 -15.08 19.88
N ILE A 21 17.10 -14.59 19.01
CA ILE A 21 17.54 -15.34 17.82
C ILE A 21 18.41 -16.54 18.23
N SER A 22 19.30 -16.37 19.21
CA SER A 22 20.12 -17.47 19.77
C SER A 22 19.29 -18.54 20.50
N ALA A 23 18.18 -18.14 21.12
CA ALA A 23 17.39 -19.01 22.00
C ALA A 23 16.28 -19.79 21.28
N ARG A 24 15.91 -19.37 20.06
CA ARG A 24 14.79 -19.96 19.32
C ARG A 24 15.16 -20.24 17.87
N GLU A 25 15.38 -21.52 17.58
CA GLU A 25 15.65 -22.01 16.23
C GLU A 25 14.56 -21.56 15.24
N GLY A 26 14.99 -21.19 14.03
CA GLY A 26 14.11 -20.65 12.98
C GLY A 26 13.71 -19.17 13.14
N SER A 27 14.08 -18.51 14.24
CA SER A 27 13.82 -17.07 14.40
C SER A 27 14.81 -16.25 13.59
N GLN A 28 14.29 -15.31 12.81
CA GLN A 28 15.09 -14.37 12.03
C GLN A 28 14.61 -12.94 12.29
N TYR A 29 15.49 -11.97 12.05
CA TYR A 29 15.13 -10.56 12.06
C TYR A 29 15.60 -9.88 10.77
N THR A 30 14.98 -8.74 10.48
CA THR A 30 15.28 -7.92 9.32
C THR A 30 15.19 -6.47 9.74
N ILE A 31 16.16 -5.67 9.30
CA ILE A 31 16.15 -4.23 9.50
C ILE A 31 15.15 -3.63 8.52
N VAL A 32 14.22 -2.85 9.05
CA VAL A 32 13.13 -2.20 8.32
C VAL A 32 13.28 -0.70 8.46
N ASP A 33 13.06 0.03 7.37
CA ASP A 33 13.11 1.48 7.39
C ASP A 33 11.97 2.06 8.24
N GLU A 34 12.33 2.91 9.19
CA GLU A 34 11.41 3.59 10.12
C GLU A 34 10.95 4.95 9.58
N ALA A 35 11.45 5.40 8.43
CA ALA A 35 11.09 6.69 7.84
C ALA A 35 9.57 6.89 7.78
N GLY A 36 9.08 7.94 8.41
CA GLY A 36 7.66 8.28 8.46
C GLY A 36 6.79 7.37 9.35
N ALA A 37 7.34 6.40 10.09
CA ALA A 37 6.56 5.56 11.00
C ALA A 37 5.95 6.36 12.16
N SER A 38 6.67 7.37 12.66
CA SER A 38 6.15 8.34 13.65
C SER A 38 5.07 9.24 13.08
N VAL A 39 5.16 9.60 11.79
CA VAL A 39 4.13 10.37 11.09
C VAL A 39 2.87 9.53 10.89
N TYR A 40 3.02 8.25 10.54
CA TYR A 40 1.90 7.30 10.49
C TYR A 40 1.25 7.16 11.88
N SER A 41 2.01 6.90 12.94
CA SER A 41 1.45 6.58 14.26
C SER A 41 0.55 7.70 14.82
N ALA A 42 0.89 8.95 14.54
CA ALA A 42 0.13 10.15 14.91
C ALA A 42 -0.94 10.56 13.88
N SER A 43 -1.07 9.84 12.76
CA SER A 43 -2.00 10.18 11.68
C SER A 43 -3.46 9.82 12.01
N PRO A 44 -4.44 10.51 11.41
CA PRO A 44 -5.86 10.13 11.52
C PRO A 44 -6.15 8.70 11.05
N ILE A 45 -5.47 8.23 10.00
CA ILE A 45 -5.66 6.87 9.49
C ILE A 45 -5.19 5.82 10.50
N ALA A 46 -4.05 6.01 11.16
CA ALA A 46 -3.63 5.10 12.22
C ALA A 46 -4.57 5.15 13.43
N GLY A 47 -5.17 6.31 13.72
CA GLY A 47 -6.21 6.44 14.74
C GLY A 47 -7.48 5.65 14.41
N GLN A 48 -7.83 5.53 13.13
CA GLN A 48 -8.97 4.74 12.65
C GLN A 48 -8.63 3.24 12.62
N GLU A 49 -7.45 2.87 12.11
CA GLU A 49 -7.04 1.46 12.00
C GLU A 49 -6.72 0.82 13.36
N LEU A 50 -6.22 1.60 14.32
CA LEU A 50 -5.64 1.13 15.58
C LEU A 50 -6.13 1.97 16.77
N SER A 51 -7.45 2.17 16.89
CA SER A 51 -8.08 3.03 17.92
C SER A 51 -7.66 2.65 19.34
N GLU A 52 -7.64 1.34 19.63
CA GLU A 52 -7.33 0.78 20.94
C GLU A 52 -5.82 0.71 21.26
N ILE A 53 -4.96 1.01 20.28
CA ILE A 53 -3.50 0.94 20.45
C ILE A 53 -2.95 2.33 20.77
N ASN A 54 -2.12 2.41 21.81
CA ASN A 54 -1.40 3.64 22.14
C ASN A 54 -0.55 4.12 20.96
N VAL A 55 -0.52 5.43 20.72
CA VAL A 55 0.24 6.08 19.63
C VAL A 55 1.71 5.62 19.60
N SER A 56 2.35 5.40 20.75
CA SER A 56 3.75 4.94 20.82
C SER A 56 3.96 3.54 20.25
N LEU A 57 2.93 2.68 20.25
CA LEU A 57 3.00 1.30 19.76
C LEU A 57 2.55 1.16 18.30
N ARG A 58 1.80 2.12 17.76
CA ARG A 58 1.34 2.10 16.36
C ARG A 58 2.51 2.12 15.37
N GLY A 59 3.63 2.76 15.73
CA GLY A 59 4.86 2.73 14.94
C GLY A 59 5.42 1.31 14.77
N ALA A 60 5.41 0.50 15.84
CA ALA A 60 5.85 -0.89 15.80
C ALA A 60 4.94 -1.76 14.93
N VAL A 61 3.62 -1.51 14.95
CA VAL A 61 2.67 -2.17 14.04
C VAL A 61 3.02 -1.84 12.58
N SER A 62 3.33 -0.57 12.27
CA SER A 62 3.76 -0.17 10.93
C SER A 62 5.04 -0.88 10.49
N LEU A 63 6.06 -0.99 11.36
CA LEU A 63 7.29 -1.73 11.06
C LEU A 63 7.01 -3.21 10.72
N GLY A 64 6.12 -3.85 11.48
CA GLY A 64 5.70 -5.22 11.19
C GLY A 64 5.02 -5.36 9.81
N ARG A 65 4.13 -4.43 9.48
CA ARG A 65 3.41 -4.40 8.19
C ARG A 65 4.34 -4.07 7.01
N ARG A 66 5.31 -3.17 7.19
CA ARG A 66 6.33 -2.84 6.17
C ARG A 66 7.17 -4.05 5.80
N LEU A 67 7.45 -4.95 6.74
CA LEU A 67 8.17 -6.19 6.43
C LEU A 67 7.33 -7.15 5.56
N GLN A 68 6.01 -7.14 5.73
CA GLN A 68 5.09 -7.99 4.98
C GLN A 68 4.85 -7.45 3.56
N ASP A 69 4.52 -6.16 3.48
CA ASP A 69 4.29 -5.44 2.24
C ASP A 69 4.70 -3.96 2.41
N PRO A 70 5.93 -3.58 1.99
CA PRO A 70 6.40 -2.22 2.12
C PRO A 70 5.52 -1.22 1.37
N LEU A 71 5.01 -1.57 0.19
CA LEU A 71 4.26 -0.66 -0.66
C LEU A 71 2.90 -0.34 -0.04
N ALA A 72 2.15 -1.37 0.39
CA ALA A 72 0.83 -1.20 0.99
C ALA A 72 0.86 -0.42 2.32
N GLU A 73 1.98 -0.45 3.04
CA GLU A 73 2.13 0.29 4.30
C GLU A 73 2.71 1.70 4.09
N LEU A 74 3.69 1.90 3.21
CA LEU A 74 4.30 3.21 2.97
C LEU A 74 3.33 4.21 2.30
N VAL A 75 2.39 3.75 1.46
CA VAL A 75 1.37 4.62 0.82
C VAL A 75 0.40 5.28 1.82
N LYS A 76 0.36 4.80 3.06
CA LYS A 76 -0.43 5.40 4.15
C LYS A 76 0.23 6.64 4.74
N VAL A 77 1.53 6.83 4.51
CA VAL A 77 2.29 8.02 4.90
C VAL A 77 2.26 9.03 3.76
N THR A 78 2.13 10.31 4.08
CA THR A 78 2.30 11.36 3.07
C THR A 78 3.71 11.24 2.46
N PRO A 79 3.88 11.17 1.14
CA PRO A 79 5.19 10.85 0.54
C PRO A 79 6.33 11.77 0.98
N LYS A 80 6.08 13.09 1.07
CA LYS A 80 7.06 14.08 1.59
C LYS A 80 7.39 13.96 3.08
N SER A 81 6.73 13.07 3.80
CA SER A 81 7.00 12.76 5.21
C SER A 81 7.82 11.47 5.36
N ILE A 82 8.03 10.74 4.28
CA ILE A 82 9.05 9.69 4.21
C ILE A 82 10.38 10.44 4.02
N GLY A 83 11.26 10.33 5.00
CA GLY A 83 12.56 11.01 4.97
C GLY A 83 13.47 10.38 3.91
N VAL A 84 13.54 10.99 2.73
CA VAL A 84 14.31 10.53 1.58
C VAL A 84 15.62 11.31 1.39
N GLY A 85 15.90 12.32 2.22
CA GLY A 85 17.15 13.08 2.16
C GLY A 85 17.38 14.02 3.35
N LEU A 86 18.64 14.43 3.55
CA LEU A 86 19.08 15.24 4.68
C LEU A 86 18.44 16.65 4.71
N TYR A 87 18.35 17.30 3.54
CA TYR A 87 17.85 18.68 3.40
C TYR A 87 16.44 18.74 2.80
N GLN A 88 15.63 17.70 3.05
CA GLN A 88 14.28 17.58 2.47
C GLN A 88 13.34 18.72 2.89
N HIS A 89 13.60 19.37 4.01
CA HIS A 89 12.82 20.51 4.48
C HIS A 89 13.25 21.85 3.85
N ASP A 90 14.44 21.90 3.23
CA ASP A 90 15.04 23.11 2.69
C ASP A 90 14.76 23.30 1.18
N VAL A 91 14.06 22.34 0.56
CA VAL A 91 13.66 22.39 -0.86
C VAL A 91 12.22 22.89 -1.02
N ASP A 92 11.84 23.22 -2.27
CA ASP A 92 10.46 23.55 -2.61
C ASP A 92 9.51 22.38 -2.26
N GLN A 93 8.70 22.61 -1.23
CA GLN A 93 7.80 21.59 -0.67
C GLN A 93 6.65 21.21 -1.59
N LYS A 94 6.22 22.11 -2.50
CA LYS A 94 5.17 21.79 -3.48
C LYS A 94 5.73 20.89 -4.57
N ARG A 95 6.91 21.24 -5.09
CA ARG A 95 7.59 20.43 -6.11
C ARG A 95 8.00 19.07 -5.55
N LEU A 96 8.52 19.01 -4.32
CA LEU A 96 8.84 17.76 -3.64
C LEU A 96 7.60 16.86 -3.51
N ALA A 97 6.49 17.40 -3.02
CA ALA A 97 5.25 16.63 -2.85
C ALA A 97 4.73 16.09 -4.18
N HIS A 98 4.82 16.88 -5.26
CA HIS A 98 4.45 16.46 -6.61
C HIS A 98 5.32 15.30 -7.11
N GLU A 99 6.65 15.45 -7.07
CA GLU A 99 7.56 14.42 -7.58
C GLU A 99 7.48 13.12 -6.78
N LEU A 100 7.40 13.20 -5.45
CA LEU A 100 7.25 12.00 -4.62
C LEU A 100 5.89 11.34 -4.84
N GLY A 101 4.82 12.12 -5.02
CA GLY A 101 3.50 11.59 -5.38
C GLY A 101 3.55 10.81 -6.70
N ARG A 102 4.24 11.35 -7.71
CA ARG A 102 4.44 10.69 -9.01
C ARG A 102 5.23 9.38 -8.89
N VAL A 103 6.28 9.34 -8.06
CA VAL A 103 7.04 8.11 -7.80
C VAL A 103 6.15 7.04 -7.16
N VAL A 104 5.31 7.42 -6.20
CA VAL A 104 4.36 6.49 -5.56
C VAL A 104 3.34 5.97 -6.57
N GLU A 105 2.77 6.83 -7.40
CA GLU A 105 1.85 6.44 -8.48
C GLU A 105 2.51 5.43 -9.44
N ILE A 106 3.74 5.70 -9.89
CA ILE A 106 4.48 4.78 -10.75
C ILE A 106 4.69 3.43 -10.06
N ALA A 107 5.13 3.43 -8.80
CA ALA A 107 5.36 2.20 -8.04
C ALA A 107 4.08 1.36 -7.90
N VAL A 108 2.97 1.99 -7.51
CA VAL A 108 1.66 1.31 -7.33
C VAL A 108 1.16 0.72 -8.64
N ASN A 109 1.20 1.46 -9.74
CA ASN A 109 0.70 0.98 -11.03
C ASN A 109 1.64 -0.06 -11.66
N THR A 110 2.95 0.03 -11.43
CA THR A 110 3.90 -0.99 -11.90
C THR A 110 3.70 -2.31 -11.18
N VAL A 111 3.52 -2.27 -9.85
CA VAL A 111 3.27 -3.47 -9.05
C VAL A 111 1.86 -4.00 -9.31
N GLY A 112 0.87 -3.13 -9.53
CA GLY A 112 -0.55 -3.44 -9.60
C GLY A 112 -1.13 -3.78 -8.23
N VAL A 113 -2.46 -3.72 -8.10
CA VAL A 113 -3.15 -3.88 -6.81
C VAL A 113 -4.22 -4.96 -6.90
N ASP A 114 -4.42 -5.72 -5.82
CA ASP A 114 -5.58 -6.60 -5.69
C ASP A 114 -6.82 -5.79 -5.29
N ALA A 115 -7.84 -5.76 -6.15
CA ALA A 115 -9.07 -5.01 -5.92
C ALA A 115 -9.86 -5.50 -4.70
N ASN A 116 -9.71 -6.77 -4.31
CA ASN A 116 -10.45 -7.37 -3.22
C ASN A 116 -9.79 -7.19 -1.85
N THR A 117 -8.49 -6.86 -1.80
CA THR A 117 -7.75 -6.70 -0.54
C THR A 117 -7.13 -5.32 -0.36
N ALA A 118 -6.85 -4.56 -1.42
CA ALA A 118 -6.21 -3.26 -1.35
C ALA A 118 -6.99 -2.25 -0.47
N SER A 119 -6.24 -1.44 0.28
CA SER A 119 -6.81 -0.38 1.12
C SER A 119 -7.19 0.86 0.29
N PRO A 120 -8.05 1.77 0.80
CA PRO A 120 -8.30 3.05 0.14
C PRO A 120 -7.02 3.86 -0.09
N SER A 121 -6.05 3.78 0.82
CA SER A 121 -4.76 4.48 0.73
C SER A 121 -3.87 3.99 -0.40
N LEU A 122 -4.00 2.72 -0.78
CA LEU A 122 -3.30 2.15 -1.93
C LEU A 122 -4.08 2.46 -3.23
N LEU A 123 -5.40 2.25 -3.22
CA LEU A 123 -6.28 2.45 -4.38
C LEU A 123 -6.25 3.88 -4.92
N ARG A 124 -6.10 4.90 -4.06
CA ARG A 124 -6.02 6.30 -4.52
C ARG A 124 -4.83 6.61 -5.44
N TYR A 125 -3.80 5.74 -5.46
CA TYR A 125 -2.64 5.88 -6.32
C TYR A 125 -2.74 5.06 -7.61
N VAL A 126 -3.84 4.32 -7.81
CA VAL A 126 -4.11 3.63 -9.07
C VAL A 126 -4.51 4.65 -10.12
N ALA A 127 -3.94 4.54 -11.32
CA ALA A 127 -4.24 5.43 -12.44
C ALA A 127 -5.76 5.48 -12.70
N GLY A 128 -6.30 6.68 -12.88
CA GLY A 128 -7.73 6.89 -13.12
C GLY A 128 -8.62 6.86 -11.87
N LEU A 129 -8.08 6.55 -10.69
CA LEU A 129 -8.81 6.61 -9.42
C LEU A 129 -8.52 7.91 -8.65
N SER A 130 -9.51 8.34 -7.86
CA SER A 130 -9.37 9.43 -6.89
C SER A 130 -9.62 8.91 -5.48
N ASP A 131 -9.26 9.68 -4.45
CA ASP A 131 -9.56 9.37 -3.05
C ASP A 131 -11.03 8.99 -2.82
N LYS A 132 -11.97 9.66 -3.51
CA LYS A 132 -13.40 9.38 -3.40
C LYS A 132 -13.74 8.01 -4.01
N VAL A 133 -13.22 7.74 -5.21
CA VAL A 133 -13.50 6.47 -5.92
C VAL A 133 -12.82 5.30 -5.19
N ALA A 134 -11.61 5.48 -4.67
CA ALA A 134 -10.92 4.47 -3.86
C ALA A 134 -11.76 4.03 -2.65
N LYS A 135 -12.41 4.97 -1.95
CA LYS A 135 -13.35 4.66 -0.87
C LYS A 135 -14.61 3.95 -1.38
N SER A 136 -15.14 4.39 -2.53
CA SER A 136 -16.30 3.72 -3.16
C SER A 136 -16.00 2.27 -3.53
N VAL A 137 -14.80 1.95 -4.00
CA VAL A 137 -14.39 0.56 -4.34
C VAL A 137 -14.44 -0.32 -3.10
N VAL A 138 -13.84 0.12 -1.99
CA VAL A 138 -13.84 -0.64 -0.73
C VAL A 138 -15.26 -0.79 -0.18
N LYS A 139 -16.03 0.31 -0.17
CA LYS A 139 -17.43 0.28 0.26
C LYS A 139 -18.26 -0.71 -0.58
N HIS A 140 -18.07 -0.72 -1.90
CA HIS A 140 -18.80 -1.61 -2.78
C HIS A 140 -18.52 -3.08 -2.45
N ARG A 141 -17.26 -3.48 -2.23
CA ARG A 141 -16.95 -4.88 -1.86
C ARG A 141 -17.39 -5.26 -0.46
N GLU A 142 -17.46 -4.30 0.47
CA GLU A 142 -18.01 -4.53 1.81
C GLU A 142 -19.53 -4.78 1.76
N GLU A 143 -20.25 -4.06 0.89
CA GLU A 143 -21.71 -4.17 0.76
C GLU A 143 -22.16 -5.32 -0.15
N ASN A 144 -21.42 -5.63 -1.21
CA ASN A 144 -21.84 -6.56 -2.27
C ASN A 144 -21.00 -7.85 -2.31
N GLY A 145 -19.97 -7.96 -1.46
CA GLY A 145 -18.99 -9.04 -1.52
C GLY A 145 -17.84 -8.76 -2.50
N PRO A 146 -16.88 -9.69 -2.62
CA PRO A 146 -15.71 -9.51 -3.47
C PRO A 146 -16.10 -9.40 -4.96
N PHE A 147 -15.30 -8.65 -5.72
CA PHE A 147 -15.41 -8.58 -7.17
C PHE A 147 -15.05 -9.94 -7.78
N ALA A 148 -15.89 -10.45 -8.70
CA ALA A 148 -15.63 -11.70 -9.42
C ALA A 148 -14.90 -11.45 -10.73
N THR A 149 -15.09 -10.27 -11.33
CA THR A 149 -14.42 -9.82 -12.56
C THR A 149 -14.14 -8.32 -12.54
N ARG A 150 -13.22 -7.83 -13.37
CA ARG A 150 -12.98 -6.39 -13.58
C ARG A 150 -14.22 -5.65 -14.07
N LYS A 151 -15.12 -6.32 -14.82
CA LYS A 151 -16.37 -5.71 -15.29
C LYS A 151 -17.27 -5.27 -14.13
N ASP A 152 -17.14 -5.89 -12.96
CA ASP A 152 -17.88 -5.51 -11.76
C ASP A 152 -17.48 -4.11 -11.25
N PHE A 153 -16.29 -3.61 -11.59
CA PHE A 153 -15.87 -2.26 -11.22
C PHE A 153 -16.79 -1.17 -11.79
N LEU A 154 -17.43 -1.41 -12.95
CA LEU A 154 -18.40 -0.48 -13.52
C LEU A 154 -19.66 -0.30 -12.66
N LYS A 155 -19.88 -1.17 -11.66
CA LYS A 155 -20.96 -1.05 -10.66
C LYS A 155 -20.56 -0.13 -9.49
N VAL A 156 -19.29 0.29 -9.40
CA VAL A 156 -18.79 1.14 -8.32
C VAL A 156 -19.22 2.58 -8.53
N ALA A 157 -19.86 3.16 -7.51
CA ALA A 157 -20.32 4.54 -7.55
C ALA A 157 -19.17 5.54 -7.76
N GLY A 158 -19.23 6.30 -8.86
CA GLY A 158 -18.23 7.29 -9.22
C GLY A 158 -17.09 6.77 -10.11
N LEU A 159 -17.05 5.47 -10.42
CA LEU A 159 -16.15 4.93 -11.43
C LEU A 159 -16.84 4.93 -12.81
N GLY A 160 -16.56 5.95 -13.61
CA GLY A 160 -17.08 6.03 -14.99
C GLY A 160 -16.28 5.17 -15.99
N PRO A 161 -16.79 4.99 -17.22
CA PRO A 161 -16.14 4.17 -18.25
C PRO A 161 -14.68 4.57 -18.53
N LYS A 162 -14.39 5.87 -18.58
CA LYS A 162 -13.02 6.37 -18.79
C LYS A 162 -12.09 6.09 -17.61
N SER A 163 -12.58 6.26 -16.37
CA SER A 163 -11.79 5.91 -15.19
C SER A 163 -11.55 4.41 -15.11
N PHE A 164 -12.54 3.60 -15.50
CA PHE A 164 -12.38 2.15 -15.61
C PHE A 164 -11.31 1.78 -16.64
N GLU A 165 -11.36 2.34 -17.85
CA GLU A 165 -10.35 2.13 -18.89
C GLU A 165 -8.94 2.46 -18.41
N GLN A 166 -8.76 3.54 -17.63
CA GLN A 166 -7.44 3.89 -17.09
C GLN A 166 -7.00 2.97 -15.94
N ALA A 167 -7.93 2.48 -15.11
CA ALA A 167 -7.61 1.71 -13.91
C ALA A 167 -7.53 0.20 -14.14
N ALA A 168 -8.26 -0.33 -15.12
CA ALA A 168 -8.52 -1.77 -15.24
C ALA A 168 -7.25 -2.60 -15.42
N GLY A 169 -6.25 -2.10 -16.13
CA GLY A 169 -4.96 -2.80 -16.31
C GLY A 169 -4.14 -2.95 -15.03
N PHE A 170 -4.38 -2.11 -14.03
CA PHE A 170 -3.61 -2.06 -12.78
C PHE A 170 -4.33 -2.70 -11.60
N MET A 171 -5.64 -2.90 -11.71
CA MET A 171 -6.46 -3.58 -10.70
C MET A 171 -6.61 -5.07 -11.06
N ARG A 172 -6.18 -5.96 -10.18
CA ARG A 172 -6.27 -7.41 -10.35
C ARG A 172 -7.42 -7.98 -9.54
N VAL A 173 -8.02 -9.05 -10.06
CA VAL A 173 -8.98 -9.87 -9.34
C VAL A 173 -8.43 -11.28 -9.31
N TYR A 174 -7.90 -11.69 -8.16
CA TYR A 174 -7.47 -13.06 -7.93
C TYR A 174 -8.67 -13.95 -7.61
N ASP A 175 -8.58 -15.23 -7.99
CA ASP A 175 -9.63 -16.24 -7.77
C ASP A 175 -11.01 -15.86 -8.35
N GLY A 176 -11.02 -14.96 -9.35
CA GLY A 176 -12.21 -14.54 -10.08
C GLY A 176 -12.65 -15.53 -11.16
N SER A 177 -13.76 -15.22 -11.84
CA SER A 177 -14.29 -16.08 -12.92
C SER A 177 -13.62 -15.87 -14.28
N GLU A 178 -12.84 -14.80 -14.44
CA GLU A 178 -12.05 -14.50 -15.65
C GLU A 178 -10.54 -14.55 -15.32
N PRO A 179 -9.80 -15.59 -15.78
CA PRO A 179 -8.38 -15.76 -15.46
C PRO A 179 -7.49 -14.59 -15.89
N LEU A 180 -7.84 -13.89 -16.98
CA LEU A 180 -7.07 -12.74 -17.45
C LEU A 180 -7.10 -11.55 -16.47
N ASP A 181 -8.10 -11.48 -15.59
CA ASP A 181 -8.21 -10.41 -14.57
C ASP A 181 -7.11 -10.49 -13.50
N ALA A 182 -6.43 -11.64 -13.36
CA ALA A 182 -5.27 -11.79 -12.49
C ALA A 182 -3.96 -11.32 -13.13
N THR A 183 -3.98 -10.92 -14.41
CA THR A 183 -2.80 -10.52 -15.19
C THR A 183 -2.73 -9.01 -15.40
N ALA A 184 -1.66 -8.51 -16.03
CA ALA A 184 -1.55 -7.13 -16.48
C ALA A 184 -2.20 -6.88 -17.86
N ILE A 185 -2.78 -7.91 -18.50
CA ILE A 185 -3.44 -7.76 -19.79
C ILE A 185 -4.67 -6.88 -19.60
N HIS A 186 -4.78 -5.82 -20.40
CA HIS A 186 -5.91 -4.91 -20.33
C HIS A 186 -7.19 -5.57 -20.92
N PRO A 187 -8.40 -5.33 -20.36
CA PRO A 187 -9.65 -5.88 -20.90
C PRO A 187 -9.89 -5.65 -22.39
N GLU A 188 -9.36 -4.57 -22.97
CA GLU A 188 -9.44 -4.28 -24.40
C GLU A 188 -8.73 -5.34 -25.27
N SER A 189 -7.78 -6.07 -24.70
CA SER A 189 -6.97 -7.08 -25.37
C SER A 189 -7.41 -8.51 -25.06
N TYR A 190 -8.54 -8.72 -24.37
CA TYR A 190 -8.97 -10.06 -23.95
C TYR A 190 -9.28 -10.97 -25.13
N ASP A 191 -9.93 -10.45 -26.17
CA ASP A 191 -10.24 -11.23 -27.36
C ASP A 191 -8.96 -11.68 -28.08
N ALA A 192 -7.94 -10.81 -28.14
CA ALA A 192 -6.64 -11.16 -28.72
C ALA A 192 -5.89 -12.19 -27.86
N ALA A 193 -5.93 -12.06 -26.52
CA ALA A 193 -5.25 -12.95 -25.60
C ALA A 193 -5.86 -14.37 -25.55
N LYS A 194 -7.18 -14.50 -25.74
CA LYS A 194 -7.88 -15.80 -25.70
C LYS A 194 -7.65 -16.68 -26.93
N VAL A 195 -7.15 -16.10 -28.01
CA VAL A 195 -6.91 -16.80 -29.29
C VAL A 195 -5.46 -17.32 -29.40
N LEU A 196 -4.57 -16.93 -28.48
CA LEU A 196 -3.18 -17.37 -28.38
C LEU A 196 -3.04 -18.56 -27.43
#